data_AF-A0A7Y6YU50-F1
#
_entry.id   AF-A0A7Y6YU50-F1
#
_cell.length_a   1.000
_cell.length_b   1.000
_cell.length_c   1.000
_cell.angle_alpha   90.00
_cell.angle_beta   90.00
_cell.angle_gamma   90.00
#
_symmetry.space_group_name_H-M   'P 1'
#
loop_
_entity.id
_entity.type
_entity.pdbx_description
1 polymer ?
#
loop_
_entity_poly.entity_id
_entity_poly.type
_entity_poly.pdbx_seq_one_letter_code
_entity_poly.pdbx_strand_id
1 'polypeptide(L)'
;MVIFAASCTYQGGANDPVSRKFSWFSYINGDDIRKVCADLGTDRYRFVYNGIYQEQTRSYDIFFYARKMTMQVRGQANVAQFNLNDLFAPWRGVREDLVMNEKELSILRKSLKESAALHNDQKGLRLYADDFYWTVAACVDGVFHFDAYLWGTDHWNEMVFDDLLFSWDVTGVEPVKPRVLSKVDKYEYEKYQKPFLLEVSGNGLVGFQK
;
A
#
# COMPACT_ATOMS: atom_id res chain seq x y z
N MET A 1 23.85 -4.44 -44.98
CA MET A 1 23.44 -3.26 -44.19
C MET A 1 22.80 -3.78 -42.92
N VAL A 2 23.55 -3.80 -41.82
CA VAL A 2 23.12 -4.31 -40.51
C VAL A 2 22.57 -3.12 -39.74
N ILE A 3 21.28 -3.14 -39.41
CA ILE A 3 20.66 -2.13 -38.56
C ILE A 3 20.88 -2.56 -37.12
N PHE A 4 21.82 -1.90 -36.44
CA PHE A 4 21.93 -1.95 -34.98
C PHE A 4 20.76 -1.16 -34.40
N ALA A 5 19.75 -1.86 -33.88
CA ALA A 5 18.77 -1.26 -32.99
C ALA A 5 19.47 -0.99 -31.65
N ALA A 6 19.99 0.23 -31.46
CA ALA A 6 20.37 0.73 -30.16
C ALA A 6 19.10 0.80 -29.31
N SER A 7 18.97 -0.13 -28.35
CA SER A 7 17.98 -0.03 -27.29
C SER A 7 18.29 1.22 -26.47
N CYS A 8 17.40 2.21 -26.54
CA CYS A 8 17.38 3.30 -25.59
C CYS A 8 17.19 2.69 -24.19
N THR A 9 18.28 2.54 -23.44
CA THR A 9 18.24 2.30 -22.01
C THR A 9 17.62 3.54 -21.39
N TYR A 10 16.34 3.46 -21.05
CA TYR A 10 15.65 4.47 -20.28
C TYR A 10 16.25 4.49 -18.86
N GLN A 11 17.13 5.44 -18.60
CA GLN A 11 17.65 5.77 -17.28
C GLN A 11 16.63 6.65 -16.53
N GLY A 12 15.52 6.05 -16.10
CA GLY A 12 14.55 6.71 -15.23
C GLY A 12 15.06 6.77 -13.79
N GLY A 13 15.62 7.90 -13.37
CA GLY A 13 15.97 8.14 -11.97
C GLY A 13 14.73 8.31 -11.07
N ALA A 14 14.92 8.21 -9.76
CA ALA A 14 13.88 8.33 -8.72
C ALA A 14 13.12 9.68 -8.69
N ASN A 15 13.37 10.59 -9.62
CA ASN A 15 12.72 11.91 -9.76
C ASN A 15 11.73 12.01 -10.93
N ASP A 16 11.61 10.98 -11.77
CA ASP A 16 10.62 10.99 -12.84
C ASP A 16 9.22 10.57 -12.33
N PRO A 17 8.14 11.35 -12.61
CA PRO A 17 6.79 11.02 -12.16
C PRO A 17 6.24 9.69 -12.72
N VAL A 18 6.72 9.25 -13.89
CA VAL A 18 6.28 7.97 -14.50
C VAL A 18 6.96 6.81 -13.78
N SER A 19 8.28 6.84 -13.60
CA SER A 19 9.03 5.83 -12.84
C SER A 19 8.54 5.70 -11.39
N ARG A 20 8.24 6.83 -10.73
CA ARG A 20 7.63 6.85 -9.39
C ARG A 20 6.28 6.14 -9.34
N LYS A 21 5.39 6.40 -10.29
CA LYS A 21 4.07 5.75 -10.37
C LYS A 21 4.19 4.25 -10.61
N PHE A 22 5.09 3.82 -11.50
CA PHE A 22 5.35 2.40 -11.72
C PHE A 22 5.96 1.73 -10.48
N SER A 23 6.87 2.41 -9.77
CA SER A 23 7.43 1.89 -8.52
C SER A 23 6.38 1.75 -7.41
N TRP A 24 5.45 2.70 -7.33
CA TRP A 24 4.33 2.65 -6.39
C TRP A 24 3.33 1.54 -6.72
N PHE A 25 2.97 1.39 -8.00
CA PHE A 25 2.12 0.29 -8.46
C PHE A 25 2.74 -1.07 -8.14
N SER A 26 4.01 -1.26 -8.50
CA SER A 26 4.75 -2.50 -8.22
C SER A 26 4.85 -2.78 -6.72
N TYR A 27 4.99 -1.72 -5.91
CA TYR A 27 4.97 -1.80 -4.46
C TYR A 27 3.61 -2.25 -3.91
N ILE A 28 2.50 -1.63 -4.34
CA ILE A 28 1.15 -2.06 -3.94
C ILE A 28 0.90 -3.51 -4.38
N ASN A 29 1.27 -3.86 -5.63
CA ASN A 29 1.10 -5.19 -6.19
C ASN A 29 1.96 -6.28 -5.52
N GLY A 30 2.90 -5.87 -4.67
CA GLY A 30 3.79 -6.77 -3.95
C GLY A 30 4.75 -7.55 -4.85
N ASP A 31 5.18 -6.99 -5.98
CA ASP A 31 6.04 -7.70 -6.93
C ASP A 31 7.35 -8.17 -6.30
N ASP A 32 7.92 -7.38 -5.39
CA ASP A 32 9.13 -7.71 -4.65
C ASP A 32 8.90 -8.89 -3.68
N ILE A 33 7.71 -9.01 -3.09
CA ILE A 33 7.33 -10.13 -2.21
C ILE A 33 7.09 -11.37 -3.07
N ARG A 34 6.28 -11.25 -4.12
CA ARG A 34 5.95 -12.33 -5.05
C ARG A 34 7.20 -13.00 -5.62
N LYS A 35 8.16 -12.18 -6.06
CA LYS A 35 9.40 -12.65 -6.70
C LYS A 35 10.22 -13.57 -5.80
N VAL A 36 10.20 -13.35 -4.49
CA VAL A 36 11.04 -14.08 -3.53
C VAL A 36 10.27 -15.07 -2.66
N CYS A 37 8.93 -15.07 -2.75
CA CYS A 37 8.08 -15.74 -1.76
C CYS A 37 8.40 -17.23 -1.59
N ALA A 38 8.53 -17.97 -2.69
CA ALA A 38 8.82 -19.41 -2.66
C ALA A 38 10.14 -19.76 -1.95
N ASP A 39 11.14 -18.86 -2.03
CA ASP A 39 12.49 -19.07 -1.50
C ASP A 39 12.73 -18.34 -0.18
N LEU A 40 11.73 -17.62 0.35
CA LEU A 40 11.89 -16.72 1.50
C LEU A 40 12.13 -17.48 2.82
N GLY A 41 11.58 -18.69 2.94
CA GLY A 41 11.69 -19.53 4.15
C GLY A 41 10.97 -18.97 5.38
N THR A 42 10.20 -17.89 5.22
CA THR A 42 9.41 -17.24 6.27
C THR A 42 8.25 -16.47 5.65
N ASP A 43 7.31 -16.02 6.47
CA ASP A 43 6.21 -15.18 6.03
C ASP A 43 6.67 -13.71 5.84
N ARG A 44 6.04 -13.03 4.87
CA ARG A 44 6.21 -11.58 4.67
C ARG A 44 4.93 -10.98 4.16
N TYR A 45 4.43 -9.98 4.86
CA TYR A 45 3.17 -9.32 4.53
C TYR A 45 3.42 -7.85 4.20
N ARG A 46 2.62 -7.31 3.29
CA ARG A 46 2.47 -5.88 3.05
C ARG A 46 0.99 -5.55 3.04
N PHE A 47 0.61 -4.61 3.90
CA PHE A 47 -0.70 -3.99 3.90
C PHE A 47 -0.53 -2.55 3.40
N VAL A 48 -1.38 -2.12 2.48
CA VAL A 48 -1.42 -0.72 2.04
C VAL A 48 -2.83 -0.21 2.21
N TYR A 49 -2.97 0.86 2.99
CA TYR A 49 -4.19 1.63 3.14
C TYR A 49 -4.13 2.88 2.27
N ASN A 50 -5.13 3.06 1.42
CA ASN A 50 -5.38 4.31 0.69
C ASN A 50 -6.47 5.07 1.44
N GLY A 51 -6.07 6.06 2.23
CA GLY A 51 -6.96 7.05 2.86
C GLY A 51 -7.17 8.24 1.94
N ILE A 52 -7.51 7.95 0.68
CA ILE A 52 -7.37 8.84 -0.49
C ILE A 52 -5.91 9.19 -0.78
N TYR A 53 -5.44 8.88 -1.98
CA TYR A 53 -4.02 8.90 -2.35
C TYR A 53 -3.31 10.23 -2.07
N GLN A 54 -4.01 11.36 -2.21
CA GLN A 54 -3.46 12.70 -1.96
C GLN A 54 -3.56 13.13 -0.50
N GLU A 55 -4.51 12.58 0.26
CA GLU A 55 -4.67 12.91 1.68
C GLU A 55 -3.72 12.06 2.50
N GLN A 56 -3.79 10.73 2.34
CA GLN A 56 -2.92 9.81 3.04
C GLN A 56 -2.83 8.45 2.34
N THR A 57 -1.61 7.97 2.12
CA THR A 57 -1.34 6.53 1.94
C THR A 57 -0.53 6.05 3.12
N ARG A 58 -0.83 4.83 3.57
CA ARG A 58 -0.12 4.19 4.67
C ARG A 58 0.23 2.77 4.28
N SER A 59 1.40 2.31 4.66
CA SER A 59 1.78 0.91 4.49
C SER A 59 2.43 0.32 5.72
N TYR A 60 2.23 -0.98 5.88
CA TYR A 60 2.81 -1.81 6.91
C TYR A 60 3.49 -2.99 6.23
N ASP A 61 4.82 -3.02 6.26
CA ASP A 61 5.63 -4.16 5.82
C ASP A 61 6.02 -4.99 7.04
N ILE A 62 5.55 -6.24 7.13
CA ILE A 62 5.85 -7.16 8.23
C ILE A 62 6.81 -8.23 7.74
N PHE A 63 7.93 -8.36 8.46
CA PHE A 63 8.99 -9.32 8.22
C PHE A 63 9.05 -10.30 9.39
N PHE A 64 8.59 -11.54 9.19
CA PHE A 64 8.50 -12.51 10.28
C PHE A 64 9.88 -12.96 10.77
N TYR A 65 10.82 -13.23 9.85
CA TYR A 65 12.19 -13.60 10.22
C TYR A 65 12.90 -12.53 11.06
N ALA A 66 12.78 -11.27 10.68
CA ALA A 66 13.37 -10.14 11.40
C ALA A 66 12.51 -9.69 12.60
N ARG A 67 11.31 -10.25 12.77
CA ARG A 67 10.30 -9.88 13.76
C ARG A 67 10.09 -8.37 13.82
N LYS A 68 9.82 -7.78 12.66
CA LYS A 68 9.79 -6.34 12.48
C LYS A 68 8.59 -5.93 11.65
N MET A 69 7.93 -4.85 12.08
CA MET A 69 6.99 -4.09 11.28
C MET A 69 7.61 -2.75 10.90
N THR A 70 7.63 -2.44 9.62
CA THR A 70 7.95 -1.10 9.11
C THR A 70 6.67 -0.41 8.72
N MET A 71 6.44 0.79 9.25
CA MET A 71 5.33 1.66 8.90
C MET A 71 5.82 2.80 8.00
N GLN A 72 5.05 3.13 6.97
CA GLN A 72 5.29 4.32 6.15
C GLN A 72 3.97 5.07 5.96
N VAL A 73 3.99 6.38 6.18
CA VAL A 73 2.84 7.26 5.96
C VAL A 73 3.27 8.36 5.01
N ARG A 74 2.54 8.54 3.93
CA ARG A 74 2.68 9.67 3.00
C ARG A 74 1.35 10.39 2.97
N GLY A 75 1.35 11.71 2.98
CA GLY A 75 0.09 12.46 2.99
C GLY A 75 0.32 13.96 3.01
N GLN A 76 -0.76 14.70 3.21
CA GLN A 76 -0.67 16.15 3.41
C GLN A 76 0.24 16.48 4.60
N ALA A 77 0.90 17.62 4.48
CA ALA A 77 2.00 17.99 5.35
C ALA A 77 1.59 17.98 6.83
N ASN A 78 2.29 17.22 7.67
CA ASN A 78 2.03 17.26 9.11
C ASN A 78 2.63 18.54 9.70
N VAL A 79 1.85 19.63 9.67
CA VAL A 79 2.24 20.94 10.21
C VAL A 79 2.47 20.94 11.73
N ALA A 80 2.07 19.89 12.45
CA ALA A 80 2.43 19.73 13.87
C ALA A 80 3.92 19.36 14.06
N GLN A 81 4.61 18.91 13.00
CA GLN A 81 6.05 18.63 13.00
C GLN A 81 6.88 19.82 12.49
N PHE A 82 6.34 21.05 12.54
CA PHE A 82 7.05 22.24 12.12
C PHE A 82 8.28 22.47 13.01
N ASN A 83 9.46 22.22 12.44
CA ASN A 83 10.75 22.47 13.07
C ASN A 83 11.47 23.57 12.28
N LEU A 84 11.86 24.66 12.95
CA LEU A 84 12.59 25.77 12.33
C LEU A 84 13.97 25.36 11.77
N ASN A 85 14.49 24.21 12.19
CA ASN A 85 15.75 23.63 11.70
C ASN A 85 15.54 22.61 10.57
N ASP A 86 14.29 22.21 10.28
CA ASP A 86 13.97 21.32 9.16
C ASP A 86 12.68 21.75 8.47
N LEU A 87 12.82 22.75 7.59
CA LEU A 87 11.74 23.37 6.83
C LEU A 87 11.04 22.41 5.83
N PHE A 88 11.61 21.23 5.56
CA PHE A 88 11.06 20.23 4.63
C PHE A 88 10.45 19.02 5.36
N ALA A 89 10.58 18.93 6.68
CA ALA A 89 10.02 17.83 7.49
C ALA A 89 8.51 17.61 7.24
N PRO A 90 7.67 18.65 7.12
CA PRO A 90 6.23 18.44 6.87
C PRO A 90 5.95 17.73 5.54
N TRP A 91 6.83 17.83 4.54
CA TRP A 91 6.63 17.22 3.21
C TRP A 91 7.34 15.87 3.05
N ARG A 92 8.14 15.44 4.04
CA ARG A 92 8.68 14.09 4.09
C ARG A 92 7.65 13.18 4.74
N GLY A 93 7.28 12.10 4.05
CA GLY A 93 6.48 11.04 4.65
C GLY A 93 7.15 10.51 5.93
N VAL A 94 6.34 10.05 6.88
CA VAL A 94 6.82 9.47 8.14
C VAL A 94 7.16 8.00 7.91
N ARG A 95 8.28 7.54 8.49
CA ARG A 95 8.65 6.13 8.50
C ARG A 95 9.10 5.76 9.89
N GLU A 96 8.50 4.71 10.43
CA GLU A 96 8.86 4.14 11.73
C GLU A 96 9.04 2.63 11.62
N ASP A 97 9.72 2.07 12.62
CA ASP A 97 9.97 0.64 12.74
C ASP A 97 9.59 0.16 14.14
N LEU A 98 8.85 -0.93 14.23
CA LEU A 98 8.46 -1.59 15.48
C LEU A 98 9.05 -3.00 15.52
N VAL A 99 9.72 -3.35 16.61
CA VAL A 99 10.14 -4.73 16.90
C VAL A 99 8.93 -5.48 17.44
N MET A 100 8.63 -6.63 16.84
CA MET A 100 7.47 -7.45 17.18
C MET A 100 7.87 -8.68 18.00
N ASN A 101 6.95 -9.12 18.85
CA ASN A 101 7.06 -10.40 19.53
C ASN A 101 6.29 -11.52 18.81
N GLU A 102 6.58 -12.77 19.18
CA GLU A 102 5.95 -13.95 18.57
C GLU A 102 4.42 -13.94 18.73
N LYS A 103 3.91 -13.40 19.84
CA LYS A 103 2.48 -13.32 20.09
C LYS A 103 1.81 -12.34 19.12
N GLU A 104 2.41 -11.17 18.89
CA GLU A 104 1.92 -10.19 17.91
C GLU A 104 1.93 -10.75 16.48
N LEU A 105 3.02 -11.41 16.09
CA LEU A 105 3.12 -12.08 14.78
C LEU A 105 2.07 -13.18 14.62
N SER A 106 1.85 -13.98 15.67
CA SER A 106 0.81 -15.01 15.66
C SER A 106 -0.60 -14.43 15.59
N ILE A 107 -0.87 -13.32 16.27
CA ILE A 107 -2.16 -12.61 16.21
C ILE A 107 -2.39 -12.09 14.80
N LEU A 108 -1.39 -11.45 14.18
CA LEU A 108 -1.51 -10.93 12.82
C LEU A 108 -1.71 -12.04 11.78
N ARG A 109 -0.99 -13.16 11.92
CA ARG A 109 -1.21 -14.32 11.03
C ARG A 109 -2.63 -14.85 11.16
N LYS A 110 -3.17 -14.89 12.38
CA LYS A 110 -4.54 -15.32 12.62
C LYS A 110 -5.55 -14.35 12.00
N SER A 111 -5.38 -13.04 12.22
CA SER A 111 -6.29 -12.03 11.65
C SER A 111 -6.27 -12.04 10.12
N LEU A 112 -5.10 -12.23 9.50
CA LEU A 112 -4.99 -12.36 8.04
C LEU A 112 -5.79 -13.56 7.50
N LYS A 113 -5.71 -14.72 8.18
CA LYS A 113 -6.48 -15.92 7.81
C LYS A 113 -7.99 -15.73 8.00
N GLU A 114 -8.40 -14.99 9.03
CA GLU A 114 -9.81 -14.70 9.31
C GLU A 114 -10.40 -13.66 8.35
N SER A 115 -9.59 -12.76 7.79
CA SER A 115 -10.05 -11.66 6.92
C SER A 115 -10.34 -12.06 5.48
N ALA A 116 -10.37 -13.35 5.14
CA ALA A 116 -10.44 -13.84 3.75
C ALA A 116 -9.28 -13.39 2.81
N ALA A 117 -8.24 -12.73 3.34
CA ALA A 117 -7.12 -12.15 2.57
C ALA A 117 -6.29 -13.15 1.75
N LEU A 118 -6.53 -14.46 1.96
CA LEU A 118 -5.84 -15.55 1.28
C LEU A 118 -6.71 -16.20 0.18
N HIS A 119 -7.95 -15.75 0.00
CA HIS A 119 -8.91 -16.35 -0.94
C HIS A 119 -8.76 -15.85 -2.39
N ASN A 120 -8.15 -14.68 -2.61
CA ASN A 120 -7.80 -14.16 -3.95
C ASN A 120 -9.02 -14.00 -4.88
N ASP A 121 -10.18 -13.55 -4.36
CA ASP A 121 -11.48 -13.62 -5.04
C ASP A 121 -12.00 -12.30 -5.62
N GLN A 122 -11.35 -11.17 -5.33
CA GLN A 122 -11.79 -9.82 -5.72
C GLN A 122 -11.50 -9.45 -7.20
N LYS A 123 -11.46 -10.44 -8.10
CA LYS A 123 -11.14 -10.21 -9.52
C LYS A 123 -12.13 -9.23 -10.18
N GLY A 124 -11.60 -8.21 -10.83
CA GLY A 124 -12.36 -7.16 -11.51
C GLY A 124 -12.74 -5.99 -10.60
N LEU A 125 -12.42 -6.05 -9.30
CA LEU A 125 -12.61 -4.92 -8.39
C LEU A 125 -11.77 -3.73 -8.85
N ARG A 126 -12.39 -2.55 -8.89
CA ARG A 126 -11.76 -1.29 -9.31
C ARG A 126 -11.50 -0.41 -8.09
N LEU A 127 -10.26 0.05 -7.96
CA LEU A 127 -9.79 0.87 -6.86
C LEU A 127 -9.32 2.22 -7.41
N TYR A 128 -10.11 3.27 -7.20
CA TYR A 128 -9.76 4.61 -7.64
C TYR A 128 -8.85 5.30 -6.62
N ALA A 129 -8.01 6.23 -7.09
CA ALA A 129 -7.08 6.96 -6.23
C ALA A 129 -7.78 7.73 -5.08
N ASP A 130 -9.03 8.13 -5.28
CA ASP A 130 -9.89 8.85 -4.33
C ASP A 130 -10.86 7.95 -3.56
N ASP A 131 -10.73 6.63 -3.67
CA ASP A 131 -11.46 5.69 -2.84
C ASP A 131 -10.72 5.39 -1.54
N PHE A 132 -11.46 4.90 -0.55
CA PHE A 132 -10.88 4.24 0.62
C PHE A 132 -10.73 2.75 0.34
N TYR A 133 -9.52 2.23 0.41
CA TYR A 133 -9.29 0.80 0.24
C TYR A 133 -8.06 0.29 0.99
N TRP A 134 -8.03 -1.01 1.23
CA TRP A 134 -6.83 -1.76 1.59
C TRP A 134 -6.41 -2.66 0.44
N THR A 135 -5.10 -2.88 0.29
CA THR A 135 -4.56 -4.01 -0.47
C THR A 135 -3.62 -4.81 0.42
N VAL A 136 -3.61 -6.11 0.23
CA VAL A 136 -2.79 -7.05 0.98
C VAL A 136 -1.98 -7.87 0.00
N ALA A 137 -0.66 -7.86 0.16
CA ALA A 137 0.25 -8.75 -0.53
C ALA A 137 0.96 -9.61 0.53
N ALA A 138 0.66 -10.90 0.56
CA ALA A 138 1.12 -11.81 1.60
C ALA A 138 1.85 -13.01 1.02
N CYS A 139 3.06 -13.26 1.51
CA CYS A 139 3.73 -14.54 1.37
C CYS A 139 3.46 -15.37 2.62
N VAL A 140 2.74 -16.47 2.48
CA VAL A 140 2.40 -17.40 3.55
C VAL A 140 2.90 -18.79 3.17
N ASP A 141 3.79 -19.37 3.97
CA ASP A 141 4.32 -20.72 3.75
C ASP A 141 4.86 -20.94 2.31
N GLY A 142 5.50 -19.92 1.73
CA GLY A 142 6.06 -19.95 0.38
C GLY A 142 5.06 -19.70 -0.76
N VAL A 143 3.78 -19.45 -0.44
CA VAL A 143 2.72 -19.14 -1.42
C VAL A 143 2.35 -17.67 -1.36
N PHE A 144 2.32 -17.01 -2.52
CA PHE A 144 1.94 -15.61 -2.62
C PHE A 144 0.42 -15.45 -2.80
N HIS A 145 -0.17 -14.56 -2.00
CA HIS A 145 -1.57 -14.17 -2.01
C HIS A 145 -1.69 -12.66 -2.21
N PHE A 146 -2.76 -12.25 -2.88
CA PHE A 146 -3.10 -10.85 -3.03
C PHE A 146 -4.60 -10.65 -2.90
N ASP A 147 -4.99 -9.66 -2.12
CA ASP A 147 -6.38 -9.29 -1.95
C ASP A 147 -6.55 -7.78 -1.78
N ALA A 148 -7.77 -7.28 -1.95
CA ALA A 148 -8.10 -5.88 -1.78
C ALA A 148 -9.51 -5.66 -1.23
N TYR A 149 -9.66 -4.65 -0.39
CA TYR A 149 -10.89 -4.34 0.32
C TYR A 149 -11.30 -2.92 -0.01
N LEU A 150 -12.39 -2.74 -0.75
CA LEU A 150 -12.93 -1.42 -1.11
C LEU A 150 -13.98 -1.00 -0.08
N TRP A 151 -13.85 0.20 0.48
CA TRP A 151 -14.78 0.71 1.48
C TRP A 151 -16.22 0.77 0.95
N GLY A 152 -17.17 0.34 1.78
CA GLY A 152 -18.60 0.30 1.45
C GLY A 152 -19.05 -0.99 0.77
N THR A 153 -18.17 -1.98 0.59
CA THR A 153 -18.54 -3.34 0.16
C THR A 153 -18.67 -4.30 1.35
N ASP A 154 -19.28 -5.47 1.13
CA ASP A 154 -19.35 -6.51 2.16
C ASP A 154 -17.96 -7.03 2.52
N HIS A 155 -17.07 -7.22 1.53
CA HIS A 155 -15.69 -7.70 1.73
C HIS A 155 -14.91 -6.80 2.70
N TRP A 156 -15.09 -5.48 2.62
CA TRP A 156 -14.47 -4.54 3.58
C TRP A 156 -14.81 -4.87 5.03
N ASN A 157 -16.03 -5.33 5.31
CA ASN A 157 -16.47 -5.64 6.67
C ASN A 157 -15.92 -6.99 7.18
N GLU A 158 -15.26 -7.77 6.33
CA GLU A 158 -14.61 -9.04 6.70
C GLU A 158 -13.20 -8.81 7.26
N MET A 159 -12.61 -7.63 7.06
CA MET A 159 -11.29 -7.30 7.59
C MET A 159 -11.29 -7.31 9.13
N VAL A 160 -10.27 -7.95 9.70
CA VAL A 160 -10.00 -7.93 11.14
C VAL A 160 -8.54 -7.56 11.47
N PHE A 161 -7.74 -7.24 10.45
CA PHE A 161 -6.33 -6.85 10.62
C PHE A 161 -6.13 -5.34 10.78
N ASP A 162 -7.06 -4.52 10.32
CA ASP A 162 -6.91 -3.07 10.21
C ASP A 162 -6.84 -2.40 11.59
N ASP A 163 -7.76 -2.74 12.50
CA ASP A 163 -7.74 -2.25 13.88
C ASP A 163 -6.45 -2.64 14.61
N LEU A 164 -5.93 -3.86 14.37
CA LEU A 164 -4.67 -4.31 14.93
C LEU A 164 -3.50 -3.46 14.43
N LEU A 165 -3.40 -3.27 13.11
CA LEU A 165 -2.33 -2.47 12.51
C LEU A 165 -2.37 -1.03 13.00
N PHE A 166 -3.56 -0.40 13.06
CA PHE A 166 -3.70 0.95 13.60
C PHE A 166 -3.34 1.02 15.09
N SER A 167 -3.66 -0.01 15.89
CA SER A 167 -3.31 -0.03 17.32
C SER A 167 -1.80 -0.16 17.60
N TRP A 168 -1.05 -0.75 16.66
CA TRP A 168 0.41 -0.90 16.74
C TRP A 168 1.17 0.23 16.04
N ASP A 169 0.46 1.14 15.37
CA ASP A 169 1.07 2.20 14.60
C ASP A 169 1.68 3.27 15.53
N VAL A 170 3.01 3.39 15.48
CA VAL A 170 3.78 4.34 16.31
C VAL A 170 4.19 5.60 15.55
N THR A 171 3.67 5.83 14.33
CA THR A 171 4.04 6.98 13.49
C THR A 171 3.55 8.32 14.05
N GLY A 172 2.60 8.28 14.99
CA GLY A 172 1.97 9.48 15.56
C GLY A 172 1.10 10.26 14.56
N VAL A 173 0.82 9.69 13.38
CA VAL A 173 -0.07 10.28 12.37
C VAL A 173 -1.41 9.56 12.44
N GLU A 174 -2.49 10.30 12.71
CA GLU A 174 -3.85 9.74 12.71
C GLU A 174 -4.22 9.19 11.32
N PRO A 175 -4.78 7.97 11.22
CA PRO A 175 -5.35 7.47 9.98
C PRO A 175 -6.51 8.33 9.50
N VAL A 176 -6.50 8.71 8.22
CA VAL A 176 -7.69 9.33 7.60
C VAL A 176 -8.83 8.32 7.67
N LYS A 177 -10.00 8.73 8.17
CA LYS A 177 -11.15 7.82 8.31
C LYS A 177 -11.97 7.78 7.02
N PRO A 178 -12.49 6.59 6.63
CA PRO A 178 -13.37 6.48 5.48
C PRO A 178 -14.58 7.40 5.58
N ARG A 179 -14.90 8.07 4.46
CA ARG A 179 -15.99 9.06 4.38
C ARG A 179 -16.45 9.23 2.95
N VAL A 180 -17.69 9.70 2.79
CA VAL A 180 -18.20 10.09 1.47
C VAL A 180 -17.56 11.43 1.07
N LEU A 181 -16.95 11.47 -0.12
CA LEU A 181 -16.40 12.69 -0.69
C LEU A 181 -17.52 13.64 -1.14
N SER A 182 -17.39 14.92 -0.79
CA SER A 182 -18.32 15.95 -1.25
C SER A 182 -18.17 16.21 -2.75
N LYS A 183 -19.15 16.87 -3.39
CA LYS A 183 -19.01 17.30 -4.80
C LYS A 183 -17.84 18.25 -4.99
N VAL A 184 -17.52 19.07 -3.99
CA VAL A 184 -16.39 20.00 -4.02
C VAL A 184 -15.08 19.22 -3.94
N ASP A 185 -14.99 18.23 -3.05
CA ASP A 185 -13.81 17.37 -2.92
C ASP A 185 -13.51 16.71 -4.27
N LYS A 186 -14.52 16.06 -4.87
CA LYS A 186 -14.38 15.39 -6.17
C LYS A 186 -13.95 16.33 -7.29
N TYR A 187 -14.52 17.53 -7.34
CA TYR A 187 -14.14 18.55 -8.33
C TYR A 187 -12.67 18.97 -8.18
N GLU A 188 -12.21 19.21 -6.95
CA GLU A 188 -10.81 19.54 -6.67
C GLU A 188 -9.88 18.38 -7.06
N TYR A 189 -10.29 17.13 -6.80
CA TYR A 189 -9.55 15.93 -7.22
C TYR A 189 -9.39 15.83 -8.74
N GLU A 190 -10.49 15.91 -9.48
CA GLU A 190 -10.50 15.79 -10.95
C GLU A 190 -9.73 16.93 -11.62
N LYS A 191 -9.80 18.14 -11.07
CA LYS A 191 -9.21 19.35 -11.67
C LYS A 191 -7.70 19.41 -11.57
N TYR A 192 -7.14 18.97 -10.44
CA TYR A 192 -5.71 19.16 -10.15
C TYR A 192 -4.88 17.89 -10.25
N GLN A 193 -5.51 16.71 -10.32
CA GLN A 193 -4.80 15.44 -10.27
C GLN A 193 -5.18 14.53 -11.42
N LYS A 194 -4.20 13.73 -11.87
CA LYS A 194 -4.47 12.62 -12.79
C LYS A 194 -4.91 11.43 -11.94
N PRO A 195 -6.21 11.14 -11.81
CA PRO A 195 -6.66 9.98 -11.08
C PRO A 195 -5.99 8.75 -11.67
N PHE A 196 -5.66 7.79 -10.83
CA PHE A 196 -5.33 6.47 -11.32
C PHE A 196 -6.41 5.50 -10.88
N LEU A 197 -6.57 4.48 -11.70
CA LEU A 197 -7.42 3.34 -11.42
C LEU A 197 -6.53 2.09 -11.40
N LEU A 198 -6.69 1.30 -10.34
CA LEU A 198 -6.17 -0.06 -10.23
C LEU A 198 -7.33 -1.03 -10.44
N GLU A 199 -7.11 -2.12 -11.15
CA GLU A 199 -8.07 -3.22 -11.22
C GLU A 199 -7.43 -4.47 -10.62
N VAL A 200 -8.17 -5.16 -9.76
CA VAL A 200 -7.71 -6.39 -9.12
C VAL A 200 -7.83 -7.56 -10.11
N SER A 201 -6.78 -8.35 -10.17
CA SER A 201 -6.70 -9.64 -10.83
C SER A 201 -6.54 -10.74 -9.78
N GLY A 202 -6.73 -12.00 -10.17
CA GLY A 202 -6.72 -13.13 -9.23
C GLY A 202 -5.56 -13.09 -8.23
N ASN A 203 -4.32 -12.84 -8.64
CA ASN A 203 -3.19 -12.77 -7.70
C ASN A 203 -2.48 -11.41 -7.71
N GLY A 204 -3.13 -10.28 -7.99
CA GLY A 204 -2.45 -8.99 -8.06
C GLY A 204 -3.29 -7.90 -8.71
N LEU A 205 -2.67 -6.88 -9.29
CA LEU A 205 -3.32 -5.79 -10.00
C LEU A 205 -3.05 -5.89 -11.51
N VAL A 206 -4.08 -5.63 -12.32
CA VAL A 206 -4.01 -5.51 -13.78
C VAL A 206 -4.35 -4.09 -14.19
N GLY A 207 -3.36 -3.36 -14.68
CA GLY A 207 -3.58 -2.06 -15.30
C GLY A 207 -3.45 -0.87 -14.36
N PHE A 208 -2.94 0.20 -14.96
CA PHE A 208 -2.88 1.54 -14.42
C PHE A 208 -3.46 2.44 -15.52
N GLN A 209 -4.72 2.83 -15.40
CA GLN A 209 -5.32 3.80 -16.33
C GLN A 209 -5.09 5.22 -15.80
N LYS A 210 -4.65 6.11 -16.69
CA LYS A 210 -4.39 7.55 -16.43
C LYS A 210 -5.54 8.40 -16.93
#